data_AF-A0A6J7I5R4-F1
#
_entry.id   AF-A0A6J7I5R4-F1
#
_cell.length_a   1.000
_cell.length_b   1.000
_cell.length_c   1.000
_cell.angle_alpha   90.00
_cell.angle_beta   90.00
_cell.angle_gamma   90.00
#
_symmetry.space_group_name_H-M   'P 1'
#
loop_
_entity.id
_entity.type
_entity.pdbx_description
1 polymer ?
#
loop_
_entity_poly.entity_id
_entity_poly.type
_entity_poly.pdbx_seq_one_letter_code
_entity_poly.pdbx_strand_id
1 'polypeptide(L)'
;MSSFPCPHCGEPIDLFGFGGGALVAEQLSAALGTTVPLLGQIPFDVKLREGGDSGNPLVLSHPDEPAAVALTSIARSLGIRPRGLAGMSLGLTPAGR
;
A
#
# COMPACT_ATOMS: atom_id res chain seq x y z
N MET A 1 8.89 -2.86 -0.72
CA MET A 1 9.00 -3.42 0.64
C MET A 1 9.67 -2.38 1.50
N SER A 2 9.40 -2.37 2.81
CA SER A 2 10.17 -1.55 3.76
C SER A 2 11.31 -2.38 4.36
N SER A 3 12.11 -1.73 5.21
CA SER A 3 13.21 -2.34 5.94
C SER A 3 12.77 -3.49 6.85
N PHE A 4 13.73 -4.36 7.16
CA PHE A 4 13.63 -5.41 8.17
C PHE A 4 14.16 -4.90 9.51
N PRO A 5 13.42 -5.01 10.62
CA PRO A 5 13.93 -4.61 11.93
C PRO A 5 15.06 -5.56 12.38
N CYS A 6 16.22 -5.00 12.73
CA CYS A 6 17.34 -5.77 13.25
C CYS A 6 16.94 -6.49 14.55
N PRO A 7 17.11 -7.82 14.68
CA PRO A 7 16.72 -8.56 15.88
C PRO A 7 17.60 -8.23 17.10
N HIS A 8 18.75 -7.58 16.92
CA HIS A 8 19.68 -7.22 18.00
C HIS A 8 19.50 -5.79 18.51
N CYS A 9 19.22 -4.82 17.63
CA CYS A 9 19.16 -3.40 17.98
C CYS A 9 17.87 -2.69 17.53
N GLY A 10 17.01 -3.34 16.75
CA GLY A 10 15.78 -2.75 16.23
C GLY A 10 15.98 -1.78 15.05
N GLU A 11 17.22 -1.49 14.67
CA GLU A 11 17.50 -0.60 13.54
C GLU A 11 17.03 -1.20 12.21
N PRO A 12 16.54 -0.36 11.27
CA PRO A 12 16.09 -0.82 9.97
C PRO A 12 17.25 -1.33 9.11
N ILE A 13 17.11 -2.54 8.58
CA ILE A 13 18.03 -3.16 7.63
C ILE A 13 17.35 -3.27 6.27
N ASP A 14 17.93 -2.66 5.25
CA ASP A 14 17.45 -2.74 3.87
C ASP A 14 17.99 -4.00 3.17
N LEU A 15 17.52 -5.18 3.58
CA LEU A 15 18.01 -6.50 3.10
C LEU A 15 18.07 -6.63 1.57
N PHE A 16 17.13 -6.01 0.86
CA PHE A 16 17.03 -6.03 -0.60
C PHE A 16 17.00 -4.61 -1.18
N GLY A 17 17.55 -3.63 -0.45
CA GLY A 17 17.46 -2.21 -0.78
C GLY A 17 16.09 -1.59 -0.42
N PHE A 18 15.98 -0.28 -0.65
CA PHE A 18 14.81 0.52 -0.32
C PHE A 18 14.42 1.44 -1.49
N GLY A 19 13.16 1.89 -1.53
CA GLY A 19 12.71 2.93 -2.46
C GLY A 19 12.33 2.48 -3.86
N GLY A 20 12.68 1.26 -4.30
CA GLY A 20 12.38 0.79 -5.66
C GLY A 20 10.89 0.85 -6.04
N GLY A 21 9.98 0.59 -5.09
CA GLY A 21 8.54 0.72 -5.34
C GLY A 21 8.07 2.17 -5.53
N ALA A 22 8.68 3.13 -4.82
CA ALA A 22 8.39 4.55 -5.00
C ALA A 22 8.89 5.04 -6.36
N LEU A 23 10.10 4.63 -6.74
CA LEU A 23 10.67 4.93 -8.05
C LEU A 23 9.77 4.40 -9.18
N VAL A 24 9.32 3.14 -9.10
CA VAL A 24 8.43 2.56 -10.12
C VAL A 24 7.09 3.31 -10.20
N ALA A 25 6.50 3.66 -9.04
CA ALA A 25 5.25 4.42 -8.99
C ALA A 25 5.40 5.81 -9.65
N GLU A 26 6.52 6.49 -9.40
CA GLU A 26 6.84 7.78 -10.03
C GLU A 26 6.97 7.64 -11.56
N GLN A 27 7.75 6.66 -12.02
CA GLN A 27 7.97 6.43 -13.46
C GLN A 27 6.68 6.07 -14.20
N LEU A 28 5.84 5.22 -13.60
CA LEU A 28 4.52 4.89 -14.15
C LEU A 28 3.60 6.10 -14.18
N SER A 29 3.66 6.96 -13.16
CA SER A 29 2.85 8.18 -13.12
C SER A 29 3.22 9.13 -14.27
N ALA A 30 4.52 9.29 -14.53
CA ALA A 30 5.02 10.08 -15.64
C ALA A 30 4.64 9.48 -17.01
N ALA A 31 4.80 8.16 -17.18
CA ALA A 31 4.53 7.48 -18.44
C ALA A 31 3.04 7.47 -18.83
N LEU A 32 2.15 7.36 -17.84
CA LEU A 32 0.71 7.27 -18.09
C LEU A 32 -0.02 8.62 -18.04
N GLY A 33 0.66 9.69 -17.60
CA GLY A 33 0.04 11.00 -17.40
C GLY A 33 -1.07 10.98 -16.33
N THR A 34 -1.06 9.98 -15.44
CA THR A 34 -2.03 9.82 -14.35
C THR A 34 -1.33 9.34 -13.11
N THR A 35 -1.81 9.73 -11.94
CA THR A 35 -1.17 9.37 -10.66
C THR A 35 -1.28 7.86 -10.41
N VAL A 36 -0.12 7.20 -10.27
CA VAL A 36 0.00 5.82 -9.79
C VAL A 36 0.55 5.86 -8.37
N PRO A 37 -0.30 5.74 -7.33
CA PRO A 37 0.13 5.89 -5.95
C PRO A 37 0.84 4.65 -5.44
N LEU A 38 1.91 4.84 -4.65
CA LEU A 38 2.44 3.79 -3.79
C LEU A 38 1.49 3.59 -2.60
N LEU A 39 0.79 2.46 -2.55
CA LEU A 39 -0.24 2.21 -1.53
C LEU A 39 0.34 1.97 -0.13
N GLY A 40 1.55 1.45 -0.05
CA GLY A 40 2.23 1.25 1.22
C GLY A 40 3.51 0.43 1.07
N GLN A 41 4.22 0.29 2.18
CA GLN A 41 5.42 -0.51 2.31
C GLN A 41 5.23 -1.45 3.49
N ILE A 42 5.37 -2.76 3.25
CA ILE A 42 5.19 -3.78 4.27
C ILE A 42 6.58 -4.20 4.77
N PRO A 43 6.84 -4.13 6.09
CA PRO A 43 8.10 -4.59 6.68
C PRO A 43 8.20 -6.11 6.63
N PHE A 44 9.43 -6.61 6.58
CA PHE A 44 9.68 -8.03 6.72
C PHE A 44 9.35 -8.46 8.14
N ASP A 45 8.50 -9.48 8.25
CA ASP A 45 8.06 -10.04 9.52
C ASP A 45 7.90 -11.56 9.35
N VAL A 46 8.58 -12.32 10.21
CA VAL A 46 8.52 -13.79 10.21
C VAL A 46 7.11 -14.27 10.54
N LYS A 47 6.43 -13.60 11.47
CA LYS A 47 5.05 -13.93 11.86
C LYS A 47 4.08 -13.69 10.71
N LEU A 48 4.35 -12.70 9.84
CA LEU A 48 3.54 -12.48 8.64
C LEU A 48 3.56 -13.69 7.73
N ARG A 49 4.75 -14.21 7.43
CA ARG A 49 4.94 -15.42 6.61
C ARG A 49 4.27 -16.62 7.27
N GLU A 50 4.55 -16.87 8.54
CA GLU A 50 4.01 -18.03 9.27
C GLU A 50 2.49 -18.00 9.38
N GLY A 51 1.91 -16.82 9.63
CA GLY A 51 0.47 -16.63 9.63
C GLY A 51 -0.17 -16.88 8.26
N GLY A 52 0.52 -16.50 7.18
CA GLY A 52 0.10 -16.82 5.81
C GLY A 52 0.14 -18.32 5.53
N ASP A 53 1.25 -18.98 5.86
CA ASP A 53 1.48 -20.40 5.62
C ASP A 53 0.52 -21.30 6.44
N SER A 54 0.23 -20.91 7.69
CA SER A 54 -0.65 -21.65 8.60
C SER A 54 -2.14 -21.33 8.45
N GLY A 55 -2.50 -20.32 7.65
CA GLY A 55 -3.88 -19.85 7.51
C GLY A 55 -4.41 -19.06 8.71
N ASN A 56 -3.52 -18.53 9.56
CA ASN A 56 -3.84 -17.63 10.67
C ASN A 56 -3.25 -16.22 10.41
N PRO A 57 -3.92 -15.36 9.64
CA PRO A 57 -3.36 -14.09 9.16
C PRO A 57 -2.84 -13.19 10.29
N LEU A 58 -1.70 -12.53 10.05
CA LEU A 58 -1.09 -11.61 11.02
C LEU A 58 -2.04 -10.50 11.47
N VAL A 59 -2.83 -9.95 10.54
CA VAL A 59 -3.82 -8.90 10.83
C VAL A 59 -4.91 -9.31 11.80
N LEU A 60 -5.12 -10.62 12.00
CA LEU A 60 -6.08 -11.17 12.98
C LEU A 60 -5.38 -11.61 14.27
N SER A 61 -4.22 -12.27 14.15
CA SER A 61 -3.52 -12.85 15.30
C SER A 61 -2.66 -11.84 16.07
N HIS A 62 -2.07 -10.86 15.39
CA HIS A 62 -1.19 -9.85 15.96
C HIS A 62 -1.43 -8.49 15.27
N PRO A 63 -2.58 -7.83 15.54
CA PRO A 63 -3.01 -6.64 14.79
C PRO A 63 -2.09 -5.42 14.96
N ASP A 64 -1.34 -5.36 16.06
CA ASP A 64 -0.46 -4.23 16.39
C ASP A 64 0.96 -4.36 15.81
N GLU A 65 1.29 -5.49 15.19
CA GLU A 65 2.60 -5.67 14.55
C GLU A 65 2.75 -4.70 13.36
N PRO A 66 3.95 -4.14 13.10
CA PRO A 66 4.15 -3.14 12.05
C PRO A 66 3.65 -3.58 10.67
N ALA A 67 3.82 -4.85 10.33
CA ALA A 67 3.32 -5.41 9.07
C ALA A 67 1.79 -5.50 9.02
N ALA A 68 1.14 -5.85 10.13
CA ALA A 68 -0.32 -5.88 10.24
C ALA A 68 -0.93 -4.48 10.12
N VAL A 69 -0.33 -3.50 10.78
CA VAL A 69 -0.74 -2.09 10.70
C VAL A 69 -0.61 -1.57 9.27
N ALA A 70 0.51 -1.85 8.60
CA ALA A 70 0.74 -1.45 7.22
C ALA A 70 -0.30 -2.06 6.26
N LEU A 71 -0.56 -3.37 6.37
CA LEU A 71 -1.57 -4.07 5.57
C LEU A 71 -2.98 -3.52 5.81
N THR A 72 -3.35 -3.30 7.06
CA THR A 72 -4.66 -2.75 7.43
C THR A 72 -4.85 -1.32 6.90
N SER A 73 -3.79 -0.51 6.92
CA SER A 73 -3.80 0.83 6.34
C SER A 73 -4.04 0.80 4.83
N ILE A 74 -3.34 -0.09 4.11
CA ILE A 74 -3.53 -0.31 2.67
C ILE A 74 -4.98 -0.77 2.38
N ALA A 75 -5.48 -1.74 3.15
CA ALA A 75 -6.84 -2.22 2.97
C ALA A 75 -7.88 -1.11 3.19
N ARG A 76 -7.66 -0.24 4.18
CA ARG A 76 -8.53 0.91 4.46
C ARG A 76 -8.54 1.92 3.31
N SER A 77 -7.39 2.21 2.69
CA SER A 77 -7.34 3.15 1.56
C SER A 77 -8.07 2.61 0.33
N LEU A 78 -7.99 1.29 0.10
CA LEU A 78 -8.68 0.61 -1.00
C LEU A 78 -10.19 0.42 -0.77
N GLY A 79 -10.63 0.30 0.48
CA GLY A 79 -12.04 0.11 0.84
C GLY A 79 -12.92 1.35 0.59
N ILE A 80 -12.32 2.50 0.34
CA ILE A 80 -13.04 3.74 0.05
C ILE A 80 -13.46 3.73 -1.43
N ARG A 81 -14.75 3.55 -1.69
CA ARG A 81 -15.32 3.86 -3.01
C ARG A 81 -15.70 5.34 -3.05
N PRO A 82 -15.04 6.18 -3.88
CA PRO A 82 -15.50 7.54 -4.08
C PRO A 82 -16.92 7.50 -4.65
N ARG A 83 -17.76 8.45 -4.23
CA ARG A 83 -19.10 8.61 -4.82
C ARG A 83 -18.95 8.80 -6.32
N GLY A 84 -19.69 8.01 -7.10
CA GLY A 84 -19.70 8.18 -8.55
C GLY A 84 -20.25 9.54 -8.94
N LEU A 85 -19.88 10.01 -10.14
CA LEU A 85 -20.40 11.26 -10.71
C LEU A 85 -21.85 11.15 -11.21
N ALA A 86 -22.45 9.96 -11.13
CA ALA A 86 -23.84 9.73 -11.51
C ALA A 86 -24.78 10.61 -10.67
N GLY A 87 -25.56 11.46 -11.34
CA GLY A 87 -26.48 12.40 -10.71
C GLY A 87 -25.87 13.71 -10.23
N MET A 88 -24.56 13.95 -10.45
CA MET A 88 -23.94 15.25 -10.19
C MET A 88 -24.08 16.18 -11.41
N SER A 89 -24.46 17.44 -11.19
CA SER A 89 -24.38 18.47 -12.24
C SER A 89 -22.91 18.80 -12.49
N LEU A 90 -22.38 18.41 -13.65
CA LEU A 90 -20.96 18.59 -13.98
C LEU A 90 -20.63 19.98 -14.54
N GLY A 91 -21.63 20.85 -14.74
CA GLY A 91 -21.41 22.18 -15.33
C GLY A 91 -20.83 22.14 -16.75
N LEU A 92 -20.97 21.01 -17.45
CA LEU A 92 -20.46 20.82 -18.80
C LEU A 92 -21.55 21.15 -19.82
N THR A 93 -21.25 22.05 -20.75
CA THR A 93 -22.08 22.31 -21.93
C THR A 93 -21.54 21.45 -23.08
N PRO A 94 -22.37 20.62 -23.75
CA PRO A 94 -21.91 19.85 -24.90
C PRO A 94 -21.32 20.78 -25.96
N ALA A 95 -20.10 20.49 -26.41
CA ALA A 95 -19.56 21.15 -27.59
C ALA A 95 -20.44 20.74 -28.79
N GLY A 96 -21.16 21.70 -29.36
CA GLY A 96 -22.03 21.48 -30.51
C GLY A 96 -21.28 20.82 -31.67
N ARG A 97 -21.99 19.97 -32.42
CA ARG A 97 -21.48 19.30 -33.63
C ARG A 97 -21.09 20.31 -34.70
#